data_AF-V7FA32-F1
#
_entry.id   AF-V7FA32-F1
#
_cell.length_a   1.000
_cell.length_b   1.000
_cell.length_c   1.000
_cell.angle_alpha   90.00
_cell.angle_beta   90.00
_cell.angle_gamma   90.00
#
_symmetry.space_group_name_H-M   'P 1'
#
loop_
_entity.id
_entity.type
_entity.pdbx_description
1 polymer ?
#
loop_
_entity_poly.entity_id
_entity_poly.type
_entity_poly.pdbx_seq_one_letter_code
_entity_poly.pdbx_strand_id
1 'polypeptide(L)'
;MWYKTAMVVALATICTGCMTAEDRRAADEDRRAADEAQCRSYGFVGNDAFAECLQRIELERRADLRSACAFDPWDRPVIYRPVIIRPWPCFEDW
;
A
#
# COMPACT_ATOMS: atom_id res chain seq x y z
N MET A 1 33.38 -18.20 2.78
CA MET A 1 33.09 -16.85 2.24
C MET A 1 31.59 -16.64 1.99
N TRP A 2 30.89 -17.60 1.38
CA TRP A 2 29.45 -17.53 1.09
C TRP A 2 28.50 -17.32 2.28
N TYR A 3 28.82 -17.88 3.45
CA TYR A 3 27.96 -17.68 4.63
C TYR A 3 27.97 -16.24 5.12
N LYS A 4 29.08 -15.51 4.95
CA LYS A 4 29.19 -14.09 5.30
C LYS A 4 28.30 -13.24 4.40
N THR A 5 28.33 -13.50 3.08
CA THR A 5 27.48 -12.79 2.12
C THR A 5 26.00 -13.12 2.35
N ALA A 6 25.66 -14.38 2.64
CA ALA A 6 24.29 -14.78 2.97
C ALA A 6 23.77 -14.09 4.24
N MET A 7 24.62 -13.94 5.27
CA MET A 7 24.22 -13.26 6.50
C MET A 7 24.00 -11.75 6.29
N VAL A 8 24.85 -11.09 5.48
CA VAL A 8 24.68 -9.67 5.15
C VAL A 8 23.40 -9.42 4.35
N VAL A 9 23.10 -10.28 3.36
CA VAL A 9 21.85 -10.17 2.57
C VAL A 9 20.63 -10.41 3.46
N ALA A 10 20.66 -11.43 4.32
CA ALA A 10 19.57 -11.70 5.25
C ALA A 10 19.32 -10.52 6.21
N LEU A 11 20.39 -9.91 6.74
CA LEU A 11 20.29 -8.73 7.60
C LEU A 11 19.68 -7.54 6.85
N ALA A 12 20.14 -7.28 5.62
CA ALA A 12 19.61 -6.20 4.80
C ALA A 12 18.11 -6.37 4.50
N THR A 13 17.65 -7.59 4.18
CA THR A 13 16.24 -7.88 3.94
C THR A 13 15.34 -7.72 5.17
N ILE A 14 15.89 -7.92 6.38
CA ILE A 14 15.13 -7.69 7.62
C ILE A 14 14.96 -6.18 7.86
N CYS A 15 15.94 -5.36 7.45
CA CYS A 15 15.91 -3.92 7.63
C CYS A 15 14.99 -3.17 6.64
N THR A 16 14.60 -3.76 5.50
CA THR A 16 13.77 -3.07 4.50
C THR A 16 12.34 -2.76 4.98
N GLY A 17 11.87 -3.38 6.06
CA GLY A 17 10.56 -3.07 6.66
C GLY A 17 10.56 -1.84 7.59
N CYS A 18 11.73 -1.34 7.97
CA CYS A 18 11.85 -0.22 8.90
C CYS A 18 11.88 1.11 8.13
N MET A 19 10.74 1.51 7.57
CA MET A 19 10.62 2.83 6.96
C MET A 19 10.51 3.91 8.04
N THR A 20 11.45 4.85 7.99
CA THR A 20 11.49 6.02 8.86
C THR A 20 10.32 6.96 8.54
N ALA A 21 10.04 7.91 9.43
CA ALA A 21 8.98 8.91 9.19
C ALA A 21 9.29 9.80 7.98
N GLU A 22 10.57 10.02 7.67
CA GLU A 22 11.02 10.77 6.49
C GLU A 22 10.77 9.98 5.19
N ASP A 23 11.11 8.69 5.16
CA ASP A 23 10.87 7.83 3.99
C ASP A 23 9.38 7.76 3.63
N ARG A 24 8.51 7.69 4.65
CA ARG A 24 7.06 7.67 4.44
C ARG A 24 6.56 8.97 3.83
N ARG A 25 7.07 10.11 4.28
CA ARG A 25 6.69 11.42 3.72
C ARG A 25 7.12 11.54 2.26
N ALA A 26 8.35 11.13 1.95
CA ALA A 26 8.83 11.12 0.57
C ALA A 26 7.94 10.22 -0.33
N ALA A 27 7.60 9.02 0.14
CA ALA A 27 6.70 8.12 -0.59
C ALA A 27 5.29 8.69 -0.79
N ASP A 28 4.76 9.42 0.21
CA ASP A 28 3.45 10.07 0.12
C ASP A 28 3.47 11.24 -0.86
N GLU A 29 4.56 12.02 -0.90
CA GLU A 29 4.76 13.13 -1.84
C GLU A 29 4.85 12.64 -3.28
N ASP A 30 5.65 11.60 -3.53
CA ASP A 30 5.77 10.97 -4.85
C ASP A 30 4.42 10.47 -5.36
N ARG A 31 3.61 9.89 -4.47
CA ARG A 31 2.26 9.44 -4.81
C ARG A 31 1.34 10.60 -5.21
N ARG A 32 1.37 11.71 -4.47
CA ARG A 32 0.58 12.91 -4.82
C ARG A 32 0.99 13.44 -6.19
N ALA A 33 2.30 13.51 -6.47
CA ALA A 33 2.80 13.96 -7.76
C ALA A 33 2.31 13.08 -8.92
N ALA A 34 2.25 11.76 -8.72
CA ALA A 34 1.71 10.82 -9.70
C ALA A 34 0.20 11.02 -9.92
N ASP A 35 -0.59 11.15 -8.84
CA ASP A 35 -2.03 11.39 -8.91
C ASP A 35 -2.34 12.71 -9.65
N GLU A 36 -1.59 13.79 -9.35
CA GLU A 36 -1.70 15.05 -10.07
C GLU A 36 -1.31 14.94 -11.54
N ALA A 37 -0.24 14.21 -11.87
CA ALA A 37 0.19 13.99 -13.25
C ALA A 37 -0.89 13.23 -14.05
N GLN A 38 -1.55 12.25 -13.42
CA GLN A 38 -2.66 11.54 -14.03
C GLN A 38 -3.85 12.48 -14.32
N CYS A 39 -4.28 13.28 -13.34
CA CYS A 39 -5.37 14.23 -13.57
C CYS A 39 -5.02 15.29 -14.63
N ARG A 40 -3.77 15.75 -14.68
CA ARG A 40 -3.26 16.62 -15.75
C ARG A 40 -3.29 15.92 -17.12
N SER A 41 -3.01 14.62 -17.19
CA SER A 41 -3.06 13.85 -18.44
C SER A 41 -4.47 13.75 -19.03
N TYR A 42 -5.50 13.79 -18.19
CA TYR A 42 -6.90 13.85 -18.61
C TYR A 42 -7.35 15.27 -19.02
N GLY A 43 -6.48 16.27 -18.88
CA GLY A 43 -6.75 17.66 -19.24
C GLY A 43 -7.34 18.51 -18.12
N PHE A 44 -7.41 18.00 -16.88
CA PHE A 44 -7.86 18.78 -15.73
C PHE A 44 -6.72 19.62 -15.17
N VAL A 45 -6.96 20.92 -14.95
CA VAL A 45 -5.98 21.84 -14.39
C VAL A 45 -6.67 22.84 -13.46
N GLY A 46 -6.35 22.80 -12.17
CA GLY A 46 -6.64 23.87 -11.21
C GLY A 46 -8.10 24.29 -11.04
N ASN A 47 -9.06 23.41 -11.36
CA ASN A 47 -10.50 23.66 -11.30
C ASN A 47 -11.21 22.62 -10.42
N ASP A 48 -12.52 22.74 -10.22
CA ASP A 48 -13.29 21.79 -9.40
C ASP A 48 -13.24 20.36 -9.97
N ALA A 49 -13.17 20.21 -11.29
CA ALA A 49 -13.02 18.90 -11.93
C ALA A 49 -11.65 18.24 -11.64
N PHE A 50 -10.59 19.04 -11.43
CA PHE A 50 -9.29 18.56 -10.98
C PHE A 50 -9.38 18.02 -9.54
N ALA A 51 -10.06 18.74 -8.65
CA ALA A 51 -10.29 18.28 -7.28
C ALA A 51 -11.16 17.00 -7.24
N GLU A 52 -12.18 16.91 -8.10
CA GLU A 52 -13.00 15.71 -8.24
C GLU A 52 -12.17 14.52 -8.75
N CYS A 53 -11.31 14.73 -9.75
CA CYS A 53 -10.42 13.69 -10.28
C CYS A 53 -9.53 13.11 -9.18
N LEU A 54 -8.87 13.97 -8.39
CA LEU A 54 -8.03 13.52 -7.26
C LEU A 54 -8.86 12.76 -6.20
N GLN A 55 -10.06 13.26 -5.89
CA GLN A 55 -10.96 12.60 -4.95
C GLN A 55 -11.37 11.20 -5.46
N ARG A 56 -11.65 11.06 -6.77
CA ARG A 56 -12.03 9.78 -7.39
C ARG A 56 -10.92 8.74 -7.25
N ILE A 57 -9.69 9.10 -7.60
CA ILE A 57 -8.51 8.22 -7.49
C ILE A 57 -8.34 7.72 -6.05
N GLU A 58 -8.48 8.60 -5.07
CA GLU A 58 -8.39 8.22 -3.65
C GLU A 58 -9.55 7.31 -3.21
N LEU A 59 -10.77 7.53 -3.71
CA LEU A 59 -11.91 6.65 -3.44
C LEU A 59 -11.73 5.25 -4.03
N GLU A 60 -11.26 5.14 -5.27
CA GLU A 60 -10.94 3.87 -5.93
C GLU A 60 -9.88 3.10 -5.14
N ARG A 61 -8.79 3.78 -4.76
CA ARG A 61 -7.73 3.19 -3.95
C ARG A 61 -8.26 2.67 -2.60
N ARG A 62 -9.14 3.43 -1.94
CA ARG A 62 -9.79 2.97 -0.70
C ARG A 62 -10.75 1.81 -0.94
N ALA A 63 -11.38 1.73 -2.11
CA ALA A 63 -12.19 0.58 -2.49
C ALA A 63 -11.30 -0.67 -2.68
N ASP A 64 -10.14 -0.53 -3.32
CA ASP A 64 -9.16 -1.61 -3.48
C ASP A 64 -8.60 -2.11 -2.13
N LEU A 65 -8.35 -1.20 -1.19
CA LEU A 65 -7.93 -1.60 0.15
C LEU A 65 -9.02 -2.37 0.90
N ARG A 66 -10.30 -2.01 0.70
CA ARG A 66 -11.44 -2.74 1.26
C ARG A 66 -11.68 -4.07 0.55
N SER A 67 -11.46 -4.16 -0.77
CA SER A 67 -11.57 -5.42 -1.49
C SER A 67 -10.44 -6.37 -1.13
N ALA A 68 -9.23 -5.86 -0.86
CA ALA A 68 -8.11 -6.64 -0.33
C ALA A 68 -8.37 -7.19 1.08
N CYS A 69 -9.31 -6.61 1.86
CA CYS A 69 -9.79 -7.16 3.13
C CYS A 69 -10.69 -8.39 2.95
N ALA A 70 -11.26 -8.64 1.77
CA ALA A 70 -12.05 -9.83 1.51
C ALA A 70 -11.12 -11.03 1.44
N PHE A 71 -10.90 -11.69 2.58
CA PHE A 71 -10.18 -12.95 2.62
C PHE A 71 -10.96 -13.99 1.84
N ASP A 72 -10.51 -14.32 0.63
CA ASP A 72 -10.95 -15.50 -0.11
C ASP A 72 -9.94 -16.64 0.14
N PRO A 73 -10.33 -17.69 0.89
CA PRO A 73 -9.50 -18.86 1.13
C PRO A 73 -9.07 -19.60 -0.15
N TRP A 74 -9.79 -19.43 -1.27
CA TRP A 74 -9.56 -20.14 -2.52
C TRP A 74 -8.62 -19.40 -3.49
N ASP A 75 -8.53 -18.06 -3.40
CA ASP A 75 -7.62 -17.24 -4.21
C ASP A 75 -6.22 -17.07 -3.58
N ARG A 76 -6.10 -17.20 -2.25
CA ARG A 76 -4.83 -17.07 -1.51
C ARG A 76 -4.67 -18.20 -0.50
N PRO A 77 -4.31 -19.43 -0.92
CA PRO A 77 -4.23 -20.57 -0.02
C PRO A 77 -3.11 -20.36 1.03
N VAL A 78 -3.51 -20.17 2.29
CA VAL A 78 -2.59 -20.15 3.42
C VAL A 78 -2.23 -21.60 3.75
N ILE A 79 -0.98 -22.00 3.47
CA ILE A 79 -0.45 -23.32 3.84
C ILE A 79 -0.33 -23.38 5.37
N TYR A 80 -1.14 -24.25 6.00
CA TYR A 80 -1.34 -24.31 7.45
C TYR A 80 -0.06 -24.51 8.27
N ARG A 81 0.22 -23.55 9.16
CA ARG A 81 0.71 -23.82 10.53
C ARG A 81 -0.26 -23.07 11.45
N PRO A 82 -1.14 -23.74 12.22
CA PRO A 82 -2.29 -23.07 12.81
C PRO A 82 -1.86 -22.19 13.99
N VAL A 83 -1.75 -20.90 13.74
CA VAL A 83 -2.16 -19.87 14.70
C VAL A 83 -3.45 -19.31 14.11
N ILE A 84 -4.59 -19.60 14.75
CA ILE A 84 -5.85 -18.95 14.42
C ILE A 84 -5.73 -17.50 14.90
N ILE A 85 -5.17 -16.63 14.04
CA ILE A 85 -5.29 -15.18 14.23
C ILE A 85 -6.69 -14.86 13.75
N ARG A 86 -7.57 -14.35 14.64
CA ARG A 86 -8.83 -13.77 14.14
C ARG A 86 -8.43 -12.68 13.13
N PRO A 87 -8.95 -12.69 11.89
CA PRO A 87 -8.69 -11.57 11.00
C PRO A 87 -9.05 -10.32 11.80
N TRP A 88 -8.10 -9.38 11.90
CA TRP A 88 -8.41 -8.08 12.48
C TRP A 88 -9.62 -7.60 11.67
N PRO A 89 -10.80 -7.41 12.29
CA PRO A 89 -11.92 -6.86 11.54
C PRO A 89 -11.38 -5.61 10.87
N CYS A 90 -11.73 -5.34 9.61
CA CYS A 90 -11.39 -4.06 9.01
C CYS A 90 -12.20 -3.00 9.78
N PHE A 91 -11.65 -2.63 10.95
CA PHE A 91 -12.10 -1.68 11.97
C PHE A 91 -13.61 -1.43 11.90
N GLU A 92 -14.40 -2.33 12.52
CA GLU A 92 -15.80 -2.06 12.88
C GLU A 92 -15.83 -1.20 14.15
N ASP A 93 -15.27 0.01 14.08
CA ASP A 93 -15.26 0.90 15.22
C ASP A 93 -15.74 2.27 14.73
N TRP A 94 -17.08 2.40 14.65
CA TRP A 94 -17.83 3.65 14.61
C TRP A 94 -17.86 4.29 16.00
#